data_AF-A0A8J6QWJ7-F1
#
_entry.id   AF-A0A8J6QWJ7-F1
#
_cell.length_a   1.000
_cell.length_b   1.000
_cell.length_c   1.000
_cell.angle_alpha   90.00
_cell.angle_beta   90.00
_cell.angle_gamma   90.00
#
_symmetry.space_group_name_H-M   'P 1'
#
loop_
_entity.id
_entity.type
_entity.pdbx_description
1 polymer ?
#
loop_
_entity_poly.entity_id
_entity_poly.type
_entity_poly.pdbx_seq_one_letter_code
_entity_poly.pdbx_strand_id
1 'polypeptide(L)'
;MKVTYVDAHKEIILENLPHFFSEQLIDDPEALLEQLERELRSLYVRQGNDWTGRGEIGDPRLEATIAVLEAVRAECLQTIESSVHNRSQ
;
A
#
# COMPACT_ATOMS: atom_id res chain seq x y z
N MET A 1 16.02 22.85 9.44
CA MET A 1 14.70 22.51 8.87
C MET A 1 13.89 21.87 9.98
N LYS A 2 12.69 22.38 10.33
CA LYS A 2 11.87 21.81 11.41
C LYS A 2 10.99 20.74 10.76
N VAL A 3 11.27 19.46 11.01
CA VAL A 3 10.42 18.34 10.57
C VAL A 3 9.04 18.52 11.21
N THR A 4 7.98 18.54 10.41
CA THR A 4 6.64 18.64 10.97
C THR A 4 6.18 17.28 11.48
N TYR A 5 5.22 17.26 12.43
CA TYR A 5 4.65 16.02 12.95
C TYR A 5 4.01 15.15 11.84
N VAL A 6 3.54 15.75 10.76
CA VAL A 6 2.95 15.03 9.64
C VAL A 6 4.02 14.31 8.82
N ASP A 7 5.16 14.98 8.58
CA ASP A 7 6.28 14.41 7.83
C ASP A 7 6.92 13.21 8.57
N ALA A 8 7.13 13.33 9.88
CA ALA A 8 7.69 12.24 10.68
C ALA A 8 6.81 10.98 10.65
N HIS A 9 5.48 11.14 10.69
CA HIS A 9 4.57 10.00 10.60
C HIS A 9 4.52 9.38 9.20
N LYS A 10 4.67 10.20 8.16
CA LYS A 10 4.79 9.73 6.78
C LYS A 10 6.02 8.82 6.62
N GLU A 11 7.17 9.27 7.12
CA GLU A 11 8.42 8.50 7.10
C GLU A 11 8.26 7.16 7.84
N ILE A 12 7.66 7.17 9.03
CA ILE A 12 7.39 5.95 9.81
C ILE A 12 6.56 4.94 9.01
N ILE A 13 5.54 5.40 8.27
CA ILE A 13 4.71 4.52 7.43
C ILE A 13 5.54 3.90 6.31
N LEU A 14 6.30 4.74 5.59
CA LEU A 14 7.14 4.29 4.49
C LEU A 14 8.23 3.30 4.93
N GLU A 15 8.75 3.44 6.14
CA GLU A 15 9.81 2.55 6.66
C GLU A 15 9.27 1.20 7.17
N ASN A 16 8.18 1.21 7.93
CA ASN A 16 7.74 0.03 8.68
C ASN A 16 6.69 -0.81 7.96
N LEU A 17 5.79 -0.16 7.23
CA LEU A 17 4.65 -0.85 6.62
C LEU A 17 5.07 -1.85 5.53
N PRO A 18 6.10 -1.61 4.68
CA PRO A 18 6.58 -2.64 3.77
C PRO A 18 7.11 -3.89 4.50
N HIS A 19 7.84 -3.70 5.61
CA HIS A 19 8.39 -4.81 6.38
C HIS A 19 7.31 -5.74 6.94
N PHE A 20 6.16 -5.18 7.33
CA PHE A 20 5.02 -5.94 7.82
C PHE A 20 4.49 -6.97 6.80
N PHE A 21 4.59 -6.68 5.51
CA PHE A 21 4.09 -7.55 4.45
C PHE A 21 5.13 -8.53 3.89
N SER A 22 6.41 -8.39 4.27
CA SER A 22 7.50 -9.21 3.71
C SER A 22 7.28 -10.72 3.91
N GLU A 23 6.83 -11.16 5.09
CA GLU A 23 6.56 -12.57 5.37
C GLU A 23 5.34 -13.08 4.59
N GLN A 24 4.27 -12.27 4.51
CA GLN A 24 3.04 -12.61 3.80
C GLN A 24 3.26 -12.73 2.29
N LEU A 25 4.16 -11.89 1.73
CA LEU A 25 4.54 -11.93 0.32
C LEU A 25 5.24 -13.25 -0.05
N ILE A 26 5.97 -13.84 0.90
CA ILE A 26 6.68 -15.12 0.72
C ILE A 26 5.72 -16.30 0.92
N ASP A 27 4.85 -16.23 1.93
CA ASP A 27 3.96 -17.34 2.32
C ASP A 27 2.82 -17.55 1.32
N ASP A 28 2.04 -16.49 1.04
CA ASP A 28 0.91 -16.54 0.10
C ASP A 28 0.69 -15.17 -0.58
N PRO A 29 1.39 -14.90 -1.70
CA PRO A 29 1.25 -13.63 -2.42
C PRO A 29 -0.14 -13.45 -3.08
N GLU A 30 -0.91 -14.52 -3.31
CA GLU A 30 -2.26 -14.41 -3.90
C GLU A 30 -3.28 -13.94 -2.86
N ALA A 31 -3.25 -14.53 -1.67
CA ALA A 31 -4.10 -14.09 -0.56
C ALA A 31 -3.75 -12.66 -0.11
N LEU A 32 -2.46 -12.33 -0.06
CA LEU A 32 -2.00 -10.97 0.23
C LEU A 32 -2.49 -9.97 -0.82
N LEU A 33 -2.38 -10.30 -2.11
CA LEU A 33 -2.89 -9.46 -3.20
C LEU A 33 -4.39 -9.15 -3.02
N GLU A 34 -5.20 -10.15 -2.72
CA GLU A 34 -6.65 -9.94 -2.50
C GLU A 34 -6.92 -9.01 -1.32
N GLN A 35 -6.18 -9.17 -0.22
CA GLN A 35 -6.27 -8.28 0.94
C GLN A 35 -5.92 -6.82 0.57
N LEU A 36 -4.79 -6.62 -0.11
CA LEU A 36 -4.32 -5.29 -0.51
C LEU A 36 -5.33 -4.59 -1.43
N GLU A 37 -5.94 -5.32 -2.36
CA GLU A 37 -6.95 -4.75 -3.26
C GLU A 37 -8.23 -4.29 -2.54
N ARG A 38 -8.65 -5.02 -1.50
CA ARG A 38 -9.79 -4.61 -0.67
C ARG A 38 -9.45 -3.36 0.13
N GLU A 39 -8.26 -3.30 0.70
CA GLU A 39 -7.80 -2.17 1.51
C GLU A 39 -7.63 -0.91 0.67
N LEU A 40 -6.91 -1.00 -0.46
CA LEU A 40 -6.72 0.09 -1.42
C LEU A 40 -8.07 0.66 -1.90
N ARG A 41 -9.03 -0.21 -2.24
CA ARG A 41 -10.37 0.24 -2.64
C ARG A 41 -11.04 1.09 -1.57
N SER A 42 -10.90 0.72 -0.30
CA SER A 42 -11.44 1.52 0.81
C SER A 42 -10.71 2.85 0.96
N LEU A 43 -9.39 2.85 0.83
CA LEU A 43 -8.57 4.06 0.98
C LEU A 43 -8.79 5.07 -0.15
N TYR A 44 -8.94 4.62 -1.40
CA TYR A 44 -9.26 5.53 -2.52
C TYR A 44 -10.63 6.19 -2.36
N VAL A 45 -11.62 5.47 -1.84
CA VAL A 45 -12.92 6.08 -1.51
C VAL A 45 -12.77 7.18 -0.45
N ARG A 46 -11.85 7.01 0.50
CA ARG A 46 -11.56 8.02 1.53
C ARG A 46 -10.73 9.18 0.99
N GLN A 47 -9.77 8.92 0.09
CA GLN A 47 -8.95 9.95 -0.54
C GLN A 47 -9.79 10.96 -1.32
N GLY A 48 -10.81 10.48 -2.05
CA GLY A 48 -11.72 11.34 -2.81
C GLY A 48 -12.82 12.06 -2.01
N ASN A 49 -12.94 11.80 -0.70
CA ASN A 49 -13.99 12.38 0.14
C ASN A 49 -13.40 13.12 1.35
N ASP A 50 -13.45 14.45 1.37
CA ASP A 50 -13.40 15.15 2.64
C ASP A 50 -14.76 14.98 3.37
N TRP A 51 -14.73 14.99 4.70
CA TRP A 51 -15.93 14.91 5.54
C TRP A 51 -17.00 16.00 5.26
N THR A 52 -16.71 17.01 4.41
CA THR A 52 -17.65 18.07 4.02
C THR A 52 -17.98 18.16 2.53
N GLY A 53 -17.45 17.28 1.67
CA GLY A 53 -17.68 17.29 0.21
C GLY A 53 -17.11 18.51 -0.53
N ARG A 54 -16.10 19.19 0.02
CA ARG A 54 -15.44 20.37 -0.55
C ARG A 54 -14.11 20.08 -1.27
N GLY A 55 -13.69 18.82 -1.38
CA GLY A 55 -12.53 18.41 -2.18
C GLY A 55 -11.34 17.86 -1.37
N GLU A 56 -10.32 17.35 -2.07
CA GLU A 56 -9.14 16.66 -1.50
C GLU A 56 -8.45 17.50 -0.40
N ILE A 57 -8.65 17.11 0.86
CA ILE A 57 -7.65 17.38 1.89
C ILE A 57 -6.62 16.27 1.72
N GLY A 58 -5.54 16.55 0.99
CA GLY A 58 -4.41 15.62 0.86
C GLY A 58 -3.89 15.29 2.25
N ASP A 59 -4.23 14.10 2.75
CA ASP A 59 -3.70 13.55 4.00
C ASP A 59 -2.39 12.83 3.65
N PRO A 60 -1.22 13.39 3.99
CA PRO A 60 0.06 12.81 3.59
C PRO A 60 0.29 11.42 4.18
N ARG A 61 -0.42 11.05 5.26
CA ARG A 61 -0.38 9.71 5.86
C ARG A 61 -1.21 8.73 5.04
N LEU A 62 -2.38 9.15 4.59
CA LEU A 62 -3.23 8.35 3.70
C LEU A 62 -2.50 8.09 2.38
N GLU A 63 -1.91 9.12 1.80
CA GLU A 63 -1.11 9.02 0.58
C GLU A 63 0.09 8.07 0.74
N ALA A 64 0.84 8.18 1.84
CA ALA A 64 1.95 7.28 2.09
C ALA A 64 1.50 5.83 2.33
N THR A 65 0.36 5.64 2.99
CA THR A 65 -0.21 4.30 3.19
C THR A 65 -0.59 3.71 1.84
N ILE A 66 -1.32 4.45 1.00
CA ILE A 66 -1.69 4.03 -0.36
C ILE A 66 -0.43 3.67 -1.17
N ALA A 67 0.60 4.53 -1.13
CA ALA A 67 1.84 4.31 -1.87
C ALA A 67 2.55 3.00 -1.46
N VAL A 68 2.61 2.68 -0.16
CA VAL A 68 3.17 1.41 0.31
C VAL A 68 2.34 0.24 -0.16
N LEU A 69 1.01 0.30 0.00
CA LEU A 69 0.13 -0.81 -0.38
C LEU A 69 0.16 -1.07 -1.90
N GLU A 70 0.27 -0.02 -2.72
CA GLU A 70 0.47 -0.15 -4.16
C GLU A 70 1.81 -0.80 -4.51
N ALA A 71 2.89 -0.43 -3.81
CA ALA A 71 4.21 -1.03 -4.02
C ALA A 71 4.19 -2.54 -3.70
N VAL A 72 3.64 -2.93 -2.54
CA VAL A 72 3.53 -4.35 -2.16
C VAL A 72 2.59 -5.10 -3.13
N ARG A 73 1.52 -4.47 -3.59
CA ARG A 73 0.63 -5.05 -4.61
C ARG A 73 1.39 -5.35 -5.91
N ALA A 74 2.24 -4.43 -6.36
CA ALA A 74 3.07 -4.64 -7.54
C ALA A 74 4.07 -5.79 -7.36
N GLU A 75 4.67 -5.92 -6.17
CA GLU A 75 5.54 -7.05 -5.83
C GLU A 75 4.78 -8.38 -5.83
N CYS A 76 3.56 -8.44 -5.30
CA CYS A 76 2.73 -9.65 -5.34
C CYS A 76 2.49 -10.10 -6.79
N LEU A 77 2.09 -9.17 -7.66
CA LEU A 77 1.85 -9.46 -9.09
C LEU A 77 3.11 -10.01 -9.77
N GLN A 78 4.27 -9.39 -9.54
CA GLN A 78 5.54 -9.86 -10.12
C GLN A 78 5.93 -11.25 -9.63
N THR A 79 5.75 -11.54 -8.34
CA THR A 79 6.02 -12.87 -7.76
C THR A 79 5.10 -13.93 -8.37
N ILE A 80 3.80 -13.63 -8.49
CA ILE A 80 2.82 -14.54 -9.08
C ILE A 80 3.17 -14.81 -10.55
N GLU A 81 3.41 -13.77 -11.35
CA GLU A 81 3.79 -13.91 -12.77
C GLU A 81 5.07 -14.74 -12.94
N SER A 82 6.09 -14.48 -12.12
CA SER A 82 7.35 -15.22 -12.14
C SER A 82 7.14 -16.71 -11.79
N SER A 83 6.27 -17.00 -10.82
CA SER A 83 5.92 -18.37 -10.44
C SER A 83 5.20 -19.13 -11.57
N VAL A 84 4.30 -18.45 -12.31
CA VAL A 84 3.57 -19.03 -13.44
C VAL A 84 4.50 -19.32 -14.61
N HIS A 85 5.43 -18.40 -14.91
CA HIS A 85 6.41 -18.58 -15.97
C HIS A 85 7.33 -19.78 -15.70
N ASN A 86 7.78 -19.95 -14.45
CA ASN A 86 8.67 -21.05 -14.07
C ASN A 86 7.97 -22.43 -14.08
N ARG A 87 6.63 -22.48 -13.97
CA ARG A 87 5.86 -23.74 -14.06
C ARG A 87 5.56 -24.19 -15.50
N SER A 88 5.81 -23.32 -16.48
CA SER A 88 5.50 -23.57 -17.90
C SER A 88 6.73 -24.01 -18.72
N GLN A 89 7.89 -24.19 -18.07
CA GLN A 89 9.12 -24.75 -18.65
C GLN A 89 9.35 -26.16 -18.11
#